data_AF-A0A6J4RWE8-F1
#
_entry.id   AF-A0A6J4RWE8-F1
#
_cell.length_a   1.000
_cell.length_b   1.000
_cell.length_c   1.000
_cell.angle_alpha   90.00
_cell.angle_beta   90.00
_cell.angle_gamma   90.00
#
_symmetry.space_group_name_H-M   'P 1'
#
loop_
_entity.id
_entity.type
_entity.pdbx_description
1 polymer ?
#
loop_
_entity_poly.entity_id
_entity_poly.type
_entity_poly.pdbx_seq_one_letter_code
_entity_poly.pdbx_strand_id
1 'polypeptide(L)'
;AEARRGVPAGVAHAGAAAPGAAARLRAPRMWARVLPASALIWALEAGVFWAVLGGLGRADAVADAALLGSAGTLATLVPSTPGYIGTFHLAVQQTAALLGLAPAIGSSVAILAHAILWIGTTVVGLICLFRLGGRADGAAA
;
A
#
# COMPACT_ATOMS: atom_id res chain seq x y z
N ALA A 1 -22.43 31.96 -36.57
CA ALA A 1 -23.18 30.88 -35.90
C ALA A 1 -22.23 29.71 -35.76
N GLU A 2 -21.52 29.65 -34.62
CA GLU A 2 -20.46 28.68 -34.40
C GLU A 2 -20.71 28.03 -33.04
N ALA A 3 -21.11 26.76 -33.12
CA ALA A 3 -21.60 25.97 -32.00
C ALA A 3 -20.44 25.63 -31.06
N ARG A 4 -20.46 26.24 -29.87
CA ARG A 4 -19.67 25.81 -28.70
C ARG A 4 -20.10 24.39 -28.34
N ARG A 5 -19.36 23.38 -28.82
CA ARG A 5 -19.48 22.00 -28.33
C ARG A 5 -19.14 22.01 -26.84
N GLY A 6 -20.15 21.74 -26.02
CA GLY A 6 -20.03 21.63 -24.58
C GLY A 6 -19.04 20.53 -24.23
N VAL A 7 -17.97 20.90 -23.52
CA VAL A 7 -17.13 19.95 -22.80
C VAL A 7 -18.02 19.31 -21.73
N PRO A 8 -18.18 17.97 -21.69
CA PRO A 8 -18.98 17.32 -20.65
C PRO A 8 -18.39 17.64 -19.27
N ALA A 9 -19.26 18.02 -18.34
CA ALA A 9 -18.94 18.51 -17.00
C ALA A 9 -18.43 17.41 -16.02
N GLY A 10 -17.66 16.43 -16.52
CA GLY A 10 -17.30 15.21 -15.79
C GLY A 10 -15.83 15.03 -15.44
N VAL A 11 -14.93 15.98 -15.76
CA VAL A 11 -13.47 15.77 -15.61
C VAL A 11 -12.74 16.91 -14.91
N ALA A 12 -13.37 17.54 -13.92
CA ALA A 12 -12.75 18.61 -13.11
C ALA A 12 -12.85 18.30 -11.61
N HIS A 13 -12.23 17.22 -11.14
CA HIS A 13 -12.12 16.91 -9.70
C HIS A 13 -10.68 16.62 -9.23
N ALA A 14 -9.67 17.20 -9.87
CA ALA A 14 -8.31 17.17 -9.36
C ALA A 14 -7.81 18.61 -9.20
N GLY A 15 -7.84 19.15 -7.97
CA GLY A 15 -7.07 20.36 -7.66
C GLY A 15 -7.54 21.24 -6.51
N ALA A 16 -8.81 21.19 -6.09
CA ALA A 16 -9.26 22.00 -4.96
C ALA A 16 -9.28 21.13 -3.69
N ALA A 17 -8.31 21.33 -2.78
CA ALA A 17 -8.44 20.84 -1.42
C ALA A 17 -9.79 21.34 -0.87
N ALA A 18 -10.70 20.41 -0.53
CA ALA A 18 -12.04 20.77 -0.09
C ALA A 18 -11.95 21.77 1.08
N PRO A 19 -12.70 22.89 1.04
CA PRO A 19 -12.72 23.84 2.15
C PRO A 19 -13.07 23.08 3.44
N GLY A 20 -12.13 23.10 4.40
CA GLY A 20 -12.23 22.37 5.67
C GLY A 20 -11.36 21.10 5.80
N ALA A 21 -10.57 20.71 4.80
CA ALA A 21 -9.61 19.60 4.93
C ALA A 21 -8.63 19.84 6.10
N ALA A 22 -8.06 21.05 6.19
CA ALA A 22 -7.19 21.43 7.30
C ALA A 22 -7.89 21.44 8.66
N ALA A 23 -9.19 21.77 8.71
CA ALA A 23 -9.98 21.73 9.94
C ALA A 23 -10.27 20.29 10.40
N ARG A 24 -10.49 19.35 9.47
CA ARG A 24 -10.66 17.93 9.78
C ARG A 24 -9.39 17.30 10.33
N LEU A 25 -8.22 17.65 9.77
CA LEU A 25 -6.92 17.22 10.28
C LEU A 25 -6.64 17.69 11.71
N ARG A 26 -7.31 18.76 12.17
CA ARG A 26 -7.18 19.28 13.54
C ARG A 26 -8.17 18.65 14.53
N ALA A 27 -9.11 17.82 14.08
CA ALA A 27 -10.10 17.21 14.96
C ALA A 27 -9.48 16.04 15.76
N PRO A 28 -9.41 16.09 17.09
CA PRO A 28 -8.79 15.03 17.91
C PRO A 28 -9.51 13.68 17.75
N ARG A 29 -10.82 13.70 17.48
CA ARG A 29 -11.63 12.50 17.21
C ARG A 29 -11.20 11.76 15.94
N MET A 30 -10.61 12.47 14.96
CA MET A 30 -10.04 11.84 13.76
C MET A 30 -8.80 11.02 14.13
N TRP A 31 -7.86 11.63 14.87
CA TRP A 31 -6.62 10.98 15.31
C TRP A 31 -6.88 9.74 16.18
N ALA A 32 -7.88 9.80 17.05
CA ALA A 32 -8.30 8.65 17.86
C ALA A 32 -8.76 7.43 17.04
N ARG A 33 -9.19 7.63 15.78
CA ARG A 33 -9.57 6.55 14.85
C ARG A 33 -8.42 6.16 13.92
N VAL A 34 -7.68 7.14 13.42
CA VAL A 34 -6.61 6.94 12.42
C VAL A 34 -5.38 6.26 13.03
N LEU A 35 -4.94 6.68 14.22
CA LEU A 35 -3.75 6.12 14.86
C LEU A 35 -3.86 4.61 15.11
N PRO A 36 -4.92 4.07 15.75
CA PRO A 36 -5.01 2.63 15.98
C PRO A 36 -5.16 1.85 14.68
N ALA A 37 -5.92 2.37 13.70
CA ALA A 37 -6.03 1.73 12.39
C ALA A 37 -4.68 1.68 11.67
N SER A 38 -3.91 2.76 11.71
CA SER A 38 -2.56 2.82 11.15
C SER A 38 -1.63 1.85 11.86
N ALA A 39 -1.59 1.87 13.20
CA ALA A 39 -0.78 0.94 13.99
C ALA A 39 -1.12 -0.53 13.68
N LEU A 40 -2.40 -0.84 13.47
CA LEU A 40 -2.83 -2.18 13.06
C LEU A 40 -2.34 -2.54 11.66
N ILE A 41 -2.43 -1.64 10.68
CA ILE A 41 -1.91 -1.86 9.32
C ILE A 41 -0.40 -2.14 9.37
N TRP A 42 0.35 -1.33 10.10
CA TRP A 42 1.79 -1.51 10.28
C TRP A 42 2.12 -2.84 10.99
N ALA A 43 1.35 -3.25 11.99
CA ALA A 43 1.54 -4.53 12.67
C ALA A 43 1.24 -5.73 11.76
N LEU A 44 0.18 -5.65 10.95
CA LEU A 44 -0.16 -6.68 9.97
C LEU A 44 0.90 -6.80 8.89
N GLU A 45 1.41 -5.67 8.41
CA GLU A 45 2.48 -5.62 7.42
C GLU A 45 3.77 -6.23 7.97
N ALA A 46 4.21 -5.82 9.16
CA ALA A 46 5.33 -6.45 9.84
C ALA A 46 5.09 -7.95 10.06
N GLY A 47 3.84 -8.36 10.32
CA GLY A 47 3.43 -9.76 10.41
C GLY A 47 3.66 -10.54 9.12
N VAL A 48 3.43 -9.94 7.94
CA VAL A 48 3.74 -10.57 6.64
C VAL A 48 5.24 -10.81 6.50
N PHE A 49 6.07 -9.79 6.78
CA PHE A 49 7.53 -9.94 6.72
C PHE A 49 8.05 -10.96 7.73
N TRP A 50 7.48 -10.98 8.92
CA TRP A 50 7.83 -11.94 9.96
C TRP A 50 7.46 -13.36 9.56
N ALA A 51 6.28 -13.58 8.97
CA ALA A 51 5.89 -14.89 8.45
C ALA A 51 6.81 -15.38 7.32
N VAL A 52 7.20 -14.48 6.40
CA VAL A 52 8.15 -14.79 5.32
C VAL A 52 9.52 -15.16 5.89
N LEU A 53 10.07 -14.37 6.82
CA LEU A 53 11.33 -14.69 7.50
C LEU A 53 11.25 -15.99 8.29
N GLY A 54 10.13 -16.25 8.97
CA GLY A 54 9.86 -17.51 9.65
C GLY A 54 9.91 -18.72 8.71
N GLY A 55 9.31 -18.60 7.52
CA GLY A 55 9.40 -19.60 6.46
C GLY A 55 10.82 -19.81 5.90
N LEU A 56 11.70 -18.84 6.09
CA LEU A 56 13.13 -18.89 5.74
C LEU A 56 14.02 -19.29 6.92
N GLY A 57 13.44 -19.76 8.04
CA GLY A 57 14.18 -20.22 9.22
C GLY A 57 14.60 -19.12 10.20
N ARG A 58 14.02 -17.92 10.11
CA ARG A 58 14.31 -16.75 10.98
C ARG A 58 13.09 -16.25 11.74
N ALA A 59 12.42 -17.16 12.46
CA ALA A 59 11.19 -16.84 13.19
C ALA A 59 11.40 -15.93 14.42
N ASP A 60 12.63 -15.77 14.89
CA ASP A 60 13.03 -14.88 15.98
C ASP A 60 13.22 -13.41 15.55
N ALA A 61 13.29 -13.14 14.24
CA ALA A 61 13.69 -11.87 13.66
C ALA A 61 12.53 -10.84 13.53
N VAL A 62 11.78 -10.60 14.60
CA VAL A 62 10.61 -9.69 14.60
C VAL A 62 11.03 -8.23 14.30
N ALA A 63 12.15 -7.77 14.87
CA ALA A 63 12.67 -6.43 14.62
C ALA A 63 13.14 -6.26 13.17
N ASP A 64 13.85 -7.26 12.62
CA ASP A 64 14.26 -7.28 11.22
C ASP A 64 13.03 -7.19 10.29
N ALA A 65 11.97 -7.96 10.59
CA ALA A 65 10.73 -7.93 9.83
C ALA A 65 10.09 -6.53 9.78
N ALA A 66 9.99 -5.86 10.94
CA ALA A 66 9.45 -4.51 11.01
C ALA A 66 10.29 -3.49 10.23
N LEU A 67 11.63 -3.60 10.28
CA LEU A 67 12.54 -2.73 9.55
C LEU A 67 12.48 -2.96 8.03
N LEU A 68 12.49 -4.22 7.59
CA LEU A 68 12.36 -4.61 6.19
C LEU A 68 11.02 -4.12 5.61
N GLY A 69 9.92 -4.30 6.36
CA GLY A 69 8.61 -3.79 5.99
C GLY A 69 8.58 -2.28 5.86
N SER A 70 9.09 -1.58 6.87
CA SER A 70 9.15 -0.11 6.86
C SER A 70 9.97 0.45 5.69
N ALA A 71 11.13 -0.14 5.41
CA ALA A 71 11.96 0.28 4.29
C ALA A 71 11.27 0.04 2.94
N GLY A 72 10.70 -1.15 2.75
CA GLY A 72 9.97 -1.50 1.52
C GLY A 72 8.78 -0.57 1.28
N THR A 73 7.97 -0.33 2.32
CA THR A 73 6.77 0.51 2.22
C THR A 73 7.09 1.97 2.00
N LEU A 74 8.10 2.54 2.69
CA LEU A 74 8.53 3.91 2.43
C LEU A 74 9.11 4.08 1.01
N ALA A 75 9.74 3.03 0.46
CA ALA A 75 10.24 3.07 -0.92
C ALA A 75 9.13 3.13 -1.98
N THR A 76 7.87 2.83 -1.62
CA THR A 76 6.71 3.03 -2.52
C THR A 76 6.37 4.52 -2.73
N LEU A 77 6.90 5.41 -1.88
CA LEU A 77 6.79 6.86 -2.10
C LEU A 77 7.67 7.33 -3.26
N VAL A 78 8.66 6.54 -3.67
CA VAL A 78 9.51 6.84 -4.82
C VAL A 78 8.75 6.53 -6.12
N PRO A 79 8.66 7.49 -7.06
CA PRO A 79 8.04 7.25 -8.37
C PRO A 79 8.70 6.06 -9.08
N SER A 80 7.90 5.09 -9.53
CA SER A 80 8.39 3.83 -10.11
C SER A 80 7.39 3.20 -11.08
N THR A 81 7.70 2.00 -11.57
CA THR A 81 6.78 1.17 -12.36
C THR A 81 5.51 0.81 -11.58
N PRO A 82 4.39 0.48 -12.25
CA PRO A 82 3.19 0.02 -11.58
C PRO A 82 3.49 -1.15 -10.63
N GLY A 83 2.99 -1.05 -9.39
CA GLY A 83 3.27 -2.03 -8.34
C GLY A 83 4.60 -1.84 -7.62
N TYR A 84 5.39 -0.79 -7.92
CA TYR A 84 6.65 -0.50 -7.23
C TYR A 84 7.72 -1.58 -7.40
N ILE A 85 7.66 -2.32 -8.52
CA ILE A 85 8.68 -3.28 -8.90
C ILE A 85 9.99 -2.52 -9.12
N GLY A 86 11.06 -2.97 -8.47
CA GLY A 86 12.35 -2.28 -8.44
C GLY A 86 12.61 -1.54 -7.14
N THR A 87 11.93 -0.42 -6.87
CA THR A 87 12.21 0.44 -5.69
C THR A 87 11.96 -0.30 -4.38
N PHE A 88 10.86 -1.03 -4.26
CA PHE A 88 10.58 -1.88 -3.11
C PHE A 88 11.66 -2.95 -2.92
N HIS A 89 12.04 -3.63 -4.00
CA HIS A 89 13.02 -4.73 -3.95
C HIS A 89 14.38 -4.23 -3.51
N LEU A 90 14.83 -3.11 -4.09
CA LEU A 90 16.09 -2.48 -3.77
C LEU A 90 16.13 -2.06 -2.29
N ALA A 91 15.07 -1.43 -1.78
CA ALA A 91 15.02 -1.02 -0.38
C ALA A 91 15.07 -2.22 0.58
N VAL A 92 14.27 -3.26 0.34
CA VAL A 92 14.27 -4.47 1.17
C VAL A 92 15.62 -5.18 1.11
N GLN A 93 16.24 -5.30 -0.07
CA GLN A 93 17.57 -5.92 -0.21
C GLN A 93 18.67 -5.11 0.47
N GLN A 94 18.64 -3.78 0.38
CA GLN A 94 19.60 -2.91 1.06
C GLN A 94 19.43 -2.97 2.57
N THR A 95 18.21 -2.91 3.08
CA THR A 95 17.92 -3.09 4.52
C THR A 95 18.36 -4.47 4.99
N ALA A 96 18.10 -5.52 4.23
CA ALA A 96 18.57 -6.87 4.55
C ALA A 96 20.11 -6.94 4.64
N ALA A 97 20.82 -6.29 3.71
CA ALA A 97 22.28 -6.21 3.75
C ALA A 97 22.78 -5.45 4.99
N LEU A 98 22.12 -4.34 5.36
CA LEU A 98 22.44 -3.58 6.58
C LEU A 98 22.20 -4.39 7.87
N LEU A 99 21.22 -5.29 7.85
CA LEU A 99 20.92 -6.23 8.93
C LEU A 99 21.84 -7.47 8.92
N GLY A 100 22.82 -7.54 8.00
CA GLY A 100 23.75 -8.66 7.89
C GLY A 100 23.12 -9.95 7.34
N LEU A 101 21.97 -9.87 6.67
CA LEU A 101 21.32 -11.02 6.06
C LEU A 101 22.03 -11.44 4.78
N ALA A 102 22.05 -12.75 4.53
CA ALA A 102 22.56 -13.28 3.28
C ALA A 102 21.79 -12.70 2.07
N PRO A 103 22.45 -12.40 0.93
CA PRO A 103 21.78 -11.84 -0.25
C PRO A 103 20.59 -12.68 -0.77
N ALA A 104 20.68 -14.00 -0.63
CA ALA A 104 19.61 -14.93 -0.97
C ALA A 104 18.36 -14.73 -0.11
N ILE A 105 18.53 -14.49 1.19
CA ILE A 105 17.41 -14.18 2.11
C ILE A 105 16.80 -12.83 1.75
N GLY A 106 17.63 -11.79 1.59
CA GLY A 106 17.14 -10.45 1.23
C GLY A 106 16.30 -10.45 -0.06
N SER A 107 16.77 -11.17 -1.08
CA SER A 107 16.04 -11.33 -2.35
C SER A 107 14.75 -12.14 -2.21
N SER A 108 14.78 -13.21 -1.41
CA SER A 108 13.60 -14.04 -1.14
C SER A 108 12.53 -13.25 -0.40
N VAL A 109 12.91 -12.49 0.64
CA VAL A 109 11.99 -11.64 1.39
C VAL A 109 11.39 -10.57 0.49
N ALA A 110 12.23 -9.89 -0.32
CA ALA A 110 11.76 -8.87 -1.25
C ALA A 110 10.70 -9.41 -2.22
N ILE A 111 10.94 -10.58 -2.83
CA ILE A 111 10.01 -11.16 -3.80
C ILE A 111 8.73 -11.66 -3.12
N LEU A 112 8.85 -12.44 -2.05
CA LEU A 112 7.70 -13.08 -1.39
C LEU A 112 6.80 -12.04 -0.71
N ALA A 113 7.39 -11.10 0.05
CA ALA A 113 6.60 -10.07 0.73
C ALA A 113 5.90 -9.15 -0.27
N HIS A 114 6.58 -8.75 -1.36
CA HIS A 114 5.95 -7.97 -2.43
C HIS A 114 4.78 -8.73 -3.04
N ALA A 115 4.97 -9.98 -3.44
CA ALA A 115 3.93 -10.78 -4.06
C ALA A 115 2.71 -10.92 -3.14
N ILE A 116 2.91 -11.21 -1.85
CA ILE A 116 1.81 -11.33 -0.88
C ILE A 116 1.04 -10.03 -0.74
N LEU A 117 1.74 -8.90 -0.52
CA LEU A 117 1.11 -7.60 -0.29
C LEU A 117 0.42 -7.08 -1.56
N TRP A 118 1.11 -7.11 -2.70
CA TRP A 118 0.60 -6.56 -3.95
C TRP A 118 -0.51 -7.43 -4.56
N ILE A 119 -0.30 -8.75 -4.69
CA ILE A 119 -1.32 -9.64 -5.26
C ILE A 119 -2.52 -9.73 -4.32
N GLY A 120 -2.30 -9.88 -3.01
CA GLY A 120 -3.37 -10.01 -2.03
C GLY A 120 -4.32 -8.82 -2.05
N THR A 121 -3.78 -7.60 -1.99
CA THR A 121 -4.59 -6.38 -2.05
C THR A 121 -5.27 -6.20 -3.42
N THR A 122 -4.59 -6.53 -4.51
CA THR A 122 -5.16 -6.48 -5.86
C THR A 122 -6.34 -7.44 -6.01
N VAL A 123 -6.20 -8.69 -5.54
CA VAL A 123 -7.27 -9.69 -5.58
C VAL A 123 -8.48 -9.24 -4.76
N VAL A 124 -8.27 -8.73 -3.55
CA VAL A 124 -9.37 -8.21 -2.72
C VAL A 124 -10.05 -7.02 -3.42
N GLY A 125 -9.27 -6.11 -4.01
CA GLY A 125 -9.79 -4.99 -4.79
C GLY A 125 -10.64 -5.44 -5.98
N LEU A 126 -10.16 -6.43 -6.74
CA LEU A 126 -10.89 -7.03 -7.87
C LEU A 126 -12.20 -7.69 -7.40
N ILE A 127 -12.18 -8.47 -6.32
CA ILE A 127 -13.38 -9.09 -5.77
C ILE A 127 -14.40 -8.01 -5.39
N CYS A 128 -13.97 -6.96 -4.69
CA CYS A 128 -14.83 -5.83 -4.34
C CYS A 128 -15.41 -5.16 -5.57
N LEU A 129 -14.60 -4.90 -6.60
CA LEU A 129 -15.03 -4.28 -7.84
C LEU A 129 -16.14 -5.10 -8.52
N PHE A 130 -15.98 -6.42 -8.66
CA PHE A 130 -16.99 -7.26 -9.29
C PHE A 130 -18.26 -7.44 -8.44
N ARG A 131 -18.13 -7.47 -7.10
CA ARG A 131 -19.28 -7.67 -6.19
C ARG A 131 -20.10 -6.40 -5.93
N LEU A 132 -19.46 -5.22 -6.01
CA LEU A 132 -20.09 -3.92 -5.79
C LEU A 132 -20.42 -3.21 -7.11
N GLY A 133 -19.57 -3.33 -8.13
CA GLY A 133 -19.81 -2.75 -9.45
C GLY A 133 -21.07 -3.30 -10.12
N GLY A 134 -21.28 -4.62 -10.06
CA GLY A 134 -22.51 -5.23 -10.60
C GLY A 134 -23.81 -4.84 -9.88
N ARG A 135 -23.73 -4.21 -8.69
CA ARG A 135 -24.92 -3.68 -7.99
C ARG A 135 -25.31 -2.28 -8.47
N ALA A 136 -24.36 -1.49 -8.96
CA ALA A 136 -24.65 -0.16 -9.50
C ALA A 136 -25.37 -0.27 -10.86
N ASP A 137 -24.99 -1.24 -11.67
CA ASP A 137 -25.61 -1.48 -12.98
C ASP A 137 -27.04 -2.02 -12.87
N GLY A 138 -27.35 -2.80 -11.82
CA GLY A 138 -28.69 -3.34 -11.57
C GLY A 138 -29.65 -2.39 -10.82
N ALA A 139 -29.16 -1.28 -10.26
CA ALA A 139 -30.00 -0.24 -9.62
C ALA A 139 -30.36 0.90 -10.59
N ALA A 140 -29.73 0.95 -11.76
CA ALA A 140 -29.99 1.91 -12.83
C ALA A 140 -30.87 1.35 -13.96
N ALA A 141 -31.34 0.10 -13.83
CA ALA A 141 -32.27 -0.58 -14.74
C ALA A 141 -33.63 -0.79 -14.06
#